data_AF-A0A0L0WAW4-F1
#
_entry.id   AF-A0A0L0WAW4-F1
#
_cell.length_a   1.000
_cell.length_b   1.000
_cell.length_c   1.000
_cell.angle_alpha   90.00
_cell.angle_beta   90.00
_cell.angle_gamma   90.00
#
_symmetry.space_group_name_H-M   'P 1'
#
loop_
_entity.id
_entity.type
_entity.pdbx_description
1 polymer ?
#
loop_
_entity_poly.entity_id
_entity_poly.type
_entity_poly.pdbx_seq_one_letter_code
_entity_poly.pdbx_strand_id
1 'polypeptide(L)'
;MRKIGVIALIALLFFIALGPLVIGNEITLLSIKSNVFNCLKGKHMYFLGSRSKNIKFSEDKEITFNIDAETKKGDITISLLDSNENKIFETKNPSKTEIKTIKVEKGSNYIIKIDGRKHRGSYKVSWK
;
A
#
# COMPACT_ATOMS: atom_id res chain seq x y z
N MET A 1 -22.49 25.93 -41.68
CA MET A 1 -22.33 26.23 -40.24
C MET A 1 -22.80 25.13 -39.28
N ARG A 2 -23.66 24.17 -39.69
CA ARG A 2 -24.17 23.09 -38.80
C ARG A 2 -23.17 21.97 -38.43
N LYS A 3 -22.13 21.72 -39.24
CA LYS A 3 -21.21 20.58 -39.04
C LYS A 3 -20.16 20.82 -37.94
N ILE A 4 -19.74 22.07 -37.73
CA ILE A 4 -18.74 22.45 -36.72
C ILE A 4 -19.31 22.29 -35.30
N GLY A 5 -20.60 22.63 -35.11
CA GLY A 5 -21.27 22.44 -33.82
C GLY A 5 -21.41 20.97 -33.40
N VAL A 6 -21.64 20.07 -34.36
CA VAL A 6 -21.72 18.61 -34.09
C VAL A 6 -20.34 18.03 -33.74
N ILE A 7 -19.28 18.47 -34.43
CA ILE A 7 -17.90 18.04 -34.13
C ILE A 7 -17.46 18.55 -32.75
N ALA A 8 -17.79 19.80 -32.40
CA ALA A 8 -17.49 20.36 -31.07
C ALA A 8 -18.23 19.62 -29.95
N LEU A 9 -19.50 19.22 -30.17
CA LEU A 9 -20.30 18.48 -29.19
C LEU A 9 -19.78 17.05 -28.98
N ILE A 10 -19.33 16.37 -30.05
CA ILE A 10 -18.70 15.04 -29.96
C ILE A 10 -17.36 15.12 -29.24
N ALA A 11 -16.55 16.16 -29.49
CA ALA A 11 -15.28 16.37 -28.80
C ALA A 11 -15.48 16.63 -27.28
N LEU A 12 -16.54 17.35 -26.91
CA LEU A 12 -16.88 17.63 -25.52
C LEU A 12 -17.35 16.35 -24.77
N LEU A 13 -18.11 15.47 -25.45
CA LEU A 13 -18.54 14.19 -24.89
C LEU A 13 -17.37 13.19 -24.72
N PHE A 14 -16.37 13.23 -25.61
CA PHE A 14 -15.17 12.40 -25.48
C PHE A 14 -14.31 12.75 -24.26
N PHE A 15 -14.27 14.04 -23.87
CA PHE A 15 -13.56 14.50 -22.68
C PHE A 15 -14.21 14.07 -21.35
N ILE A 16 -15.51 13.80 -21.34
CA ILE A 16 -16.25 13.36 -20.14
C ILE A 16 -16.16 11.85 -19.95
N ALA A 17 -16.08 11.08 -21.04
CA ALA A 17 -15.95 9.61 -21.00
C ALA A 17 -14.55 9.14 -20.55
N LEU A 18 -13.52 9.96 -20.78
CA LEU A 18 -12.20 9.81 -20.19
C LEU A 18 -12.18 10.50 -18.81
N GLY A 19 -13.00 10.00 -17.89
CA GLY A 19 -12.84 10.35 -16.48
C GLY A 19 -11.37 10.20 -16.09
N PRO A 20 -10.82 11.10 -15.24
CA PRO A 20 -9.41 11.02 -14.89
C PRO A 20 -9.14 9.61 -14.37
N LEU A 21 -8.28 8.87 -15.09
CA LEU A 21 -7.69 7.65 -14.57
C LEU A 21 -7.02 8.09 -13.26
N VAL A 22 -7.63 7.76 -12.12
CA VAL A 22 -7.03 8.02 -10.81
C VAL A 22 -5.91 7.01 -10.65
N ILE A 23 -4.78 7.31 -11.28
CA ILE A 23 -3.49 6.68 -11.04
C ILE A 23 -3.18 7.03 -9.58
N GLY A 24 -3.12 6.02 -8.71
CA GLY A 24 -3.13 6.16 -7.26
C GLY A 24 -2.12 7.19 -6.75
N ASN A 25 -2.60 8.38 -6.38
CA ASN A 25 -1.77 9.41 -5.76
C ASN A 25 -1.70 9.12 -4.27
N GLU A 26 -0.55 8.62 -3.84
CA GLU A 26 -0.22 8.61 -2.43
C GLU A 26 -0.04 10.07 -1.95
N ILE A 27 -0.82 10.47 -0.95
CA ILE A 27 -0.67 11.77 -0.28
C ILE A 27 -0.07 11.52 1.11
N THR A 28 1.16 12.00 1.32
CA THR A 28 1.83 11.95 2.62
C THR A 28 2.31 13.34 3.02
N LEU A 29 2.05 13.73 4.26
CA LEU A 29 2.49 15.01 4.83
C LEU A 29 3.40 14.78 6.04
N LEU A 30 4.54 15.49 6.07
CA LEU A 30 5.55 15.49 7.14
C LEU A 30 5.99 14.07 7.56
N SER A 31 6.60 13.31 6.64
CA SER A 31 7.00 11.92 6.90
C SER A 31 8.49 11.69 7.06
N ILE A 32 8.84 10.84 8.03
CA ILE A 32 10.16 10.21 8.12
C ILE A 32 9.98 8.73 7.78
N LYS A 33 10.80 8.26 6.84
CA LYS A 33 10.80 6.87 6.36
C LYS A 33 12.20 6.32 6.44
N SER A 34 12.31 5.04 6.75
CA SER A 34 13.57 4.31 6.53
C SER A 34 13.25 2.94 5.99
N ASN A 35 14.02 2.52 4.99
CA ASN A 35 13.92 1.21 4.40
C ASN A 35 15.23 0.48 4.69
N VAL A 36 15.25 -0.31 5.77
CA VAL A 36 16.34 -1.26 6.01
C VAL A 36 15.94 -2.55 5.30
N PHE A 37 16.91 -3.35 4.85
CA PHE A 37 16.67 -4.57 4.05
C PHE A 37 15.46 -5.39 4.55
N ASN A 38 15.37 -5.56 5.88
CA ASN A 38 14.33 -6.34 6.57
C ASN A 38 13.33 -5.52 7.42
N CYS A 39 13.20 -4.22 7.17
CA CYS A 39 12.30 -3.36 7.95
C CYS A 39 11.74 -2.20 7.13
N LEU A 40 10.42 -2.07 7.16
CA LEU A 40 9.68 -0.95 6.60
C LEU A 40 9.03 -0.18 7.75
N LYS A 41 9.43 1.07 7.97
CA LYS A 41 8.81 1.95 8.98
C LYS A 41 8.51 3.34 8.43
N GLY A 42 7.43 3.92 8.93
CA GLY A 42 7.01 5.28 8.59
C GLY A 42 6.32 5.96 9.76
N LYS A 43 6.60 7.25 9.93
CA LYS A 43 5.85 8.15 10.81
C LYS A 43 5.39 9.35 9.98
N HIS A 44 4.14 9.76 10.13
CA HIS A 44 3.54 10.83 9.32
C HIS A 44 2.40 11.51 10.06
N MET A 45 2.13 12.76 9.69
CA MET A 45 0.99 13.50 10.22
C MET A 45 -0.30 13.19 9.45
N TYR A 46 -0.18 12.81 8.19
CA TYR A 46 -1.28 12.37 7.33
C TYR A 46 -0.77 11.42 6.25
N PHE A 47 -1.47 10.30 6.06
CA PHE A 47 -1.21 9.33 5.01
C PHE A 47 -2.54 8.83 4.41
N LEU A 48 -2.71 9.09 3.12
CA LEU A 48 -3.83 8.59 2.31
C LEU A 48 -3.26 7.93 1.06
N GLY A 49 -3.62 6.67 0.82
CA GLY A 49 -3.15 5.90 -0.33
C GLY A 49 -2.48 4.61 0.10
N SER A 50 -1.69 4.04 -0.80
CA SER A 50 -1.06 2.73 -0.64
C SER A 50 0.45 2.83 -0.84
N ARG A 51 1.20 2.01 -0.11
CA ARG A 51 2.62 1.74 -0.37
C ARG A 51 2.85 0.24 -0.40
N SER A 52 3.66 -0.18 -1.35
CA SER A 52 4.00 -1.60 -1.52
C SER A 52 5.52 -1.77 -1.53
N LYS A 53 6.01 -2.83 -0.88
CA LYS A 53 7.41 -3.27 -0.96
C LYS A 53 7.43 -4.73 -1.40
N ASN A 54 8.06 -4.98 -2.56
CA ASN A 54 8.38 -6.33 -3.01
C ASN A 54 9.52 -6.90 -2.17
N ILE A 55 9.38 -8.16 -1.76
CA ILE A 55 10.41 -8.93 -1.08
C ILE A 55 10.52 -10.30 -1.75
N LYS A 56 11.76 -10.76 -1.94
CA LYS A 56 12.06 -12.09 -2.45
C LYS A 56 12.95 -12.79 -1.44
N PHE A 57 12.71 -14.07 -1.25
CA PHE A 57 13.50 -14.92 -0.36
C PHE A 57 14.40 -15.84 -1.20
N SER A 58 15.65 -15.97 -0.79
CA SER A 58 16.66 -16.77 -1.50
C SER A 58 16.56 -18.27 -1.23
N GLU A 59 15.80 -18.65 -0.20
CA GLU A 59 15.69 -20.01 0.34
C GLU A 59 14.29 -20.25 0.89
N ASP A 60 13.88 -21.52 0.89
CA ASP A 60 12.65 -21.96 1.55
C ASP A 60 12.85 -21.89 3.06
N LYS A 61 12.06 -21.06 3.75
CA LYS A 61 12.16 -20.94 5.21
C LYS A 61 10.88 -20.44 5.85
N GLU A 62 10.81 -20.53 7.17
CA GLU A 62 9.81 -19.79 7.93
C GLU A 62 10.30 -18.37 8.20
N ILE A 63 9.45 -17.39 7.90
CA ILE A 63 9.70 -15.97 8.15
C ILE A 63 8.72 -15.49 9.20
N THR A 64 9.24 -14.77 10.19
CA THR A 64 8.41 -14.14 11.23
C THR A 64 8.33 -12.64 10.99
N PHE A 65 7.11 -12.16 10.74
CA PHE A 65 6.75 -10.75 10.63
C PHE A 65 6.32 -10.19 11.98
N ASN A 66 6.89 -9.06 12.36
CA ASN A 66 6.44 -8.24 13.48
C ASN A 66 5.81 -6.97 12.93
N ILE A 67 4.55 -6.74 13.28
CA ILE A 67 3.70 -5.69 12.73
C ILE A 67 3.24 -4.81 13.89
N ASP A 68 3.53 -3.53 13.80
CA ASP A 68 3.16 -2.55 14.82
C ASP A 68 2.67 -1.26 14.16
N ALA A 69 1.68 -0.62 14.78
CA ALA A 69 1.20 0.68 14.38
C ALA A 69 0.71 1.49 15.58
N GLU A 70 1.07 2.77 15.60
CA GLU A 70 0.46 3.74 16.49
C GLU A 70 -0.55 4.54 15.67
N THR A 71 -1.84 4.38 15.96
CA THR A 71 -2.92 5.10 15.25
C THR A 71 -3.51 6.18 16.13
N LYS A 72 -3.35 7.46 15.73
CA LYS A 72 -3.98 8.60 16.41
C LYS A 72 -5.29 9.03 15.74
N LYS A 73 -5.40 8.85 14.42
CA LYS A 73 -6.58 9.18 13.63
C LYS A 73 -6.56 8.41 12.31
N GLY A 74 -7.74 8.13 11.76
CA GLY A 74 -7.91 7.40 10.50
C GLY A 74 -7.60 5.92 10.67
N ASP A 75 -7.40 5.23 9.55
CA ASP A 75 -7.12 3.80 9.54
C ASP A 75 -5.83 3.47 8.80
N ILE A 76 -5.14 2.45 9.28
CA ILE A 76 -4.04 1.80 8.59
C ILE A 76 -4.31 0.31 8.47
N THR A 77 -4.00 -0.25 7.30
CA THR A 77 -4.08 -1.67 7.01
C THR A 77 -2.72 -2.14 6.50
N ILE A 78 -2.21 -3.21 7.08
CA ILE A 78 -0.91 -3.80 6.74
C ILE A 78 -1.20 -5.22 6.28
N SER A 79 -0.79 -5.56 5.06
CA SER A 79 -1.02 -6.89 4.49
C SER A 79 0.25 -7.44 3.85
N LEU A 80 0.31 -8.77 3.80
CA LEU A 80 1.26 -9.50 2.99
C LEU A 80 0.48 -10.24 1.90
N LEU A 81 0.93 -10.06 0.67
CA LEU A 81 0.35 -10.67 -0.52
C LEU A 81 1.37 -11.62 -1.16
N ASP A 82 0.90 -12.67 -1.82
CA ASP A 82 1.71 -13.52 -2.69
C ASP A 82 1.96 -12.85 -4.06
N SER A 83 2.61 -13.57 -4.98
CA SER A 83 2.92 -13.10 -6.33
C SER A 83 1.69 -12.86 -7.22
N ASN A 84 0.55 -13.45 -6.86
CA ASN A 84 -0.74 -13.30 -7.55
C ASN A 84 -1.63 -12.25 -6.87
N GLU A 85 -1.07 -11.46 -5.94
CA GLU A 85 -1.80 -10.50 -5.10
C GLU A 85 -2.86 -11.14 -4.18
N ASN A 86 -2.79 -12.45 -3.93
CA ASN A 86 -3.63 -13.08 -2.92
C ASN A 86 -3.13 -12.71 -1.53
N LYS A 87 -4.06 -12.37 -0.64
CA LYS A 87 -3.78 -12.00 0.74
C LYS A 87 -3.40 -13.23 1.57
N ILE A 88 -2.17 -13.25 2.06
CA ILE A 88 -1.67 -14.25 3.02
C ILE A 88 -2.11 -13.88 4.44
N PHE A 89 -1.93 -12.60 4.80
CA PHE A 89 -2.51 -12.06 6.03
C PHE A 89 -2.80 -10.57 5.89
N GLU A 90 -3.63 -10.07 6.80
CA GLU A 90 -3.92 -8.64 6.95
C GLU A 90 -4.12 -8.31 8.43
N THR A 91 -3.65 -7.13 8.81
CA THR A 91 -3.77 -6.54 10.13
C THR A 91 -4.27 -5.12 9.96
N LYS A 92 -5.38 -4.78 10.63
CA LYS A 92 -5.99 -3.45 10.57
C LYS A 92 -5.93 -2.78 11.94
N ASN A 93 -5.38 -1.57 12.00
CA ASN A 93 -5.22 -0.77 13.23
C ASN A 93 -4.76 -1.60 14.44
N PRO A 94 -3.61 -2.31 14.35
CA PRO A 94 -3.14 -3.12 15.46
C PRO A 94 -2.94 -2.23 16.69
N SER A 95 -3.50 -2.63 17.83
CA SER A 95 -3.34 -1.92 19.10
C SER A 95 -2.12 -2.37 19.91
N LYS A 96 -1.49 -3.47 19.49
CA LYS A 96 -0.27 -4.06 20.02
C LYS A 96 0.49 -4.73 18.87
N THR A 97 1.78 -5.01 19.08
CA THR A 97 2.58 -5.76 18.11
C THR A 97 1.93 -7.11 17.79
N GLU A 98 1.64 -7.33 16.52
CA GLU A 98 1.19 -8.61 15.99
C GLU A 98 2.36 -9.39 15.40
N ILE A 99 2.39 -10.69 15.68
CA ILE A 99 3.39 -11.61 15.18
C ILE A 99 2.70 -12.58 14.21
N LYS A 100 3.21 -12.67 12.98
CA LYS A 100 2.73 -13.59 11.95
C LYS A 100 3.90 -14.39 11.42
N THR A 101 3.77 -15.71 11.38
CA THR A 101 4.79 -16.61 10.84
C THR A 101 4.24 -17.30 9.61
N ILE A 102 5.00 -17.30 8.52
CA ILE A 102 4.63 -17.95 7.27
C ILE A 102 5.80 -18.75 6.72
N LYS A 103 5.49 -19.81 5.97
CA LYS A 103 6.47 -20.50 5.13
C LYS A 103 6.58 -19.75 3.82
N VAL A 104 7.80 -19.40 3.44
CA VAL A 104 8.10 -18.75 2.16
C VAL A 104 8.83 -19.71 1.25
N GLU A 105 8.58 -19.57 -0.03
CA GLU A 105 9.21 -20.36 -1.08
C GLU A 105 10.34 -19.55 -1.73
N LYS A 106 11.43 -20.24 -2.03
CA LYS A 106 12.60 -19.72 -2.71
C LYS A 106 12.22 -19.15 -4.07
N GLY A 107 12.63 -17.92 -4.33
CA GLY A 107 12.40 -17.25 -5.62
C GLY A 107 11.00 -16.66 -5.78
N SER A 108 10.05 -17.00 -4.91
CA SER A 108 8.70 -16.41 -4.90
C SER A 108 8.75 -14.95 -4.47
N ASN A 109 7.93 -14.12 -5.14
CA ASN A 109 7.79 -12.71 -4.84
C ASN A 109 6.63 -12.50 -3.88
N TYR A 110 6.85 -11.73 -2.83
CA TYR A 110 5.82 -11.34 -1.87
C TYR A 110 5.74 -9.82 -1.80
N ILE A 111 4.57 -9.30 -1.46
CA ILE A 111 4.32 -7.87 -1.43
C ILE A 111 3.84 -7.49 -0.03
N ILE A 112 4.62 -6.68 0.69
CA ILE A 112 4.13 -6.00 1.89
C ILE A 112 3.40 -4.75 1.43
N LYS A 113 2.10 -4.65 1.71
CA LYS A 113 1.27 -3.50 1.35
C LYS A 113 0.77 -2.78 2.60
N ILE A 114 0.96 -1.46 2.62
CA ILE A 114 0.55 -0.55 3.68
C ILE A 114 -0.48 0.41 3.09
N ASP A 115 -1.73 0.29 3.51
CA ASP A 115 -2.83 1.13 3.07
C ASP A 115 -3.25 2.10 4.18
N GLY A 116 -3.15 3.40 3.91
CA GLY A 116 -3.57 4.47 4.80
C GLY A 116 -4.87 5.11 4.33
N ARG A 117 -5.84 5.24 5.24
CA ARG A 117 -7.08 6.01 5.03
C ARG A 117 -7.08 7.20 5.96
N LYS A 118 -6.46 8.29 5.51
CA LYS A 118 -6.30 9.54 6.30
C LYS A 118 -5.61 9.26 7.65
N HIS A 119 -4.65 8.34 7.64
CA HIS A 119 -3.97 7.84 8.83
C HIS A 119 -3.03 8.90 9.40
N ARG A 120 -3.07 9.13 10.71
CA ARG A 120 -2.09 9.91 11.47
C ARG A 120 -1.45 9.02 12.51
N GLY A 121 -0.13 8.93 12.49
CA GLY A 121 0.60 8.09 13.44
C GLY A 121 1.85 7.47 12.84
N SER A 122 2.13 6.23 13.20
CA SER A 122 3.29 5.50 12.71
C SER A 122 2.98 4.02 12.44
N TYR A 123 3.85 3.38 11.67
CA TYR A 123 3.83 1.94 11.43
C TYR A 123 5.25 1.39 11.34
N LYS A 124 5.40 0.13 11.69
CA LYS A 124 6.63 -0.64 11.55
C LYS A 124 6.30 -2.08 11.20
N VAL A 125 6.90 -2.56 10.11
CA VAL A 125 6.87 -3.95 9.70
C VAL A 125 8.30 -4.43 9.58
N SER A 126 8.67 -5.47 10.31
CA SER A 126 10.01 -6.08 10.23
C SER A 126 9.90 -7.59 10.13
N TRP A 127 10.82 -8.20 9.38
CA TRP A 127 10.84 -9.64 9.13
C TRP A 127 12.25 -10.21 9.34
N LYS A 128 12.34 -11.50 9.68
CA LYS A 128 13.60 -12.25 9.80
C LYS A 128 13.38 -13.70 9.36
#